data_AF-A0ABD0Z9V8-F1
#
_entry.id   AF-A0ABD0Z9V8-F1
#
_cell.length_a   1.000
_cell.length_b   1.000
_cell.length_c   1.000
_cell.angle_alpha   90.00
_cell.angle_beta   90.00
_cell.angle_gamma   90.00
#
_symmetry.space_group_name_H-M   'P 1'
#
loop_
_entity.id
_entity.type
_entity.pdbx_description
1 polymer ?
#
loop_
_entity_poly.entity_id
_entity_poly.type
_entity_poly.pdbx_seq_one_letter_code
_entity_poly.pdbx_strand_id
1 'polypeptide(L)'
;MSVLRLPPCPSSLRPIQHYLKTASDHENRDPVITYWCRLYSLQTALKIDKKSEEARSLLMILMDWLEKQKKALSDNESVTNDIAAQAYIENYALRLFASADSQDRAGVFNKNVVKSFYTSAMLMDILTTFGELPEEIAKNCKYAKWKAAYIHNCLKSGETPIPGPVDWQDGQNGEDSDIATSSGYSQPLGKCCFLLTCPILHKHDLMLSLHAFI
;
A
#
# COMPACT_ATOMS: atom_id res chain seq x y z
N MET A 1 11.92 14.04 -12.27
CA MET A 1 10.94 14.02 -11.16
C MET A 1 11.69 14.24 -9.87
N SER A 2 11.19 15.11 -8.99
CA SER A 2 11.88 15.48 -7.75
C SER A 2 11.74 14.37 -6.72
N VAL A 3 12.87 13.82 -6.25
CA VAL A 3 12.91 12.87 -5.14
C VAL A 3 12.32 13.54 -3.90
N LEU A 4 11.21 13.00 -3.40
CA LEU A 4 10.55 13.55 -2.22
C LEU A 4 11.35 13.20 -0.96
N ARG A 5 12.00 14.20 -0.35
CA ARG A 5 12.57 14.04 0.99
C ARG A 5 11.48 14.27 2.04
N LEU A 6 10.96 13.18 2.57
CA LEU A 6 9.99 13.22 3.67
C LEU A 6 10.70 13.38 5.03
N PRO A 7 10.10 14.12 5.97
CA PRO A 7 10.52 14.11 7.36
C PRO A 7 10.35 12.70 7.97
N PRO A 8 11.00 12.39 9.11
CA PRO A 8 10.81 11.11 9.79
C PRO A 8 9.32 10.91 10.10
N CYS A 9 8.79 9.75 9.72
CA CYS A 9 7.37 9.44 9.90
C CYS A 9 7.04 9.41 11.41
N PRO A 10 6.06 10.20 11.89
CA PRO A 10 5.68 10.20 13.30
C PRO A 10 5.10 8.84 13.70
N SER A 11 5.17 8.50 14.99
CA SER A 11 4.70 7.21 15.51
C SER A 11 3.21 6.96 15.25
N SER A 12 2.40 8.01 15.18
CA SER A 12 0.98 7.95 14.82
C SER A 12 0.75 7.51 13.37
N LEU A 13 1.71 7.73 12.47
CA LEU A 13 1.63 7.46 11.04
C LEU A 13 2.44 6.21 10.62
N ARG A 14 2.78 5.31 11.54
CA ARG A 14 3.40 4.02 11.16
C ARG A 14 2.63 3.23 10.09
N PRO A 15 1.28 3.15 10.12
CA PRO A 15 0.54 2.39 9.12
C PRO A 15 0.75 2.88 7.67
N ILE A 16 1.07 4.15 7.46
CA ILE A 16 1.28 4.71 6.11
C ILE A 16 2.71 4.49 5.59
N GLN A 17 3.65 4.11 6.46
CA GLN A 17 5.08 4.02 6.13
C GLN A 17 5.35 2.99 5.03
N HIS A 18 4.59 1.89 5.04
CA HIS A 18 4.67 0.83 4.05
C HIS A 18 4.31 1.30 2.63
N TYR A 19 3.26 2.12 2.51
CA TYR A 19 2.82 2.70 1.24
C TYR A 19 3.80 3.77 0.74
N LEU A 20 4.31 4.62 1.65
CA LEU A 20 5.32 5.63 1.31
C LEU A 20 6.63 5.00 0.84
N LYS A 21 7.07 3.91 1.47
CA LYS A 21 8.24 3.16 1.02
C LYS A 21 8.04 2.55 -0.37
N THR A 22 6.87 1.95 -0.60
CA THR A 22 6.50 1.40 -1.91
C THR A 22 6.48 2.49 -2.99
N ALA A 23 6.00 3.69 -2.66
CA ALA A 23 6.02 4.83 -3.58
C ALA A 23 7.45 5.26 -3.96
N SER A 24 8.35 5.31 -2.98
CA SER A 24 9.76 5.66 -3.21
C SER A 24 10.50 4.61 -4.05
N ASP A 25 10.21 3.32 -3.86
CA ASP A 25 10.76 2.25 -4.69
C ASP A 25 10.32 2.34 -6.16
N HIS A 26 9.17 2.99 -6.43
CA HIS A 26 8.61 3.19 -7.76
C HIS A 26 8.89 4.56 -8.38
N GLU A 27 9.51 5.52 -7.65
CA GLU A 27 9.71 6.91 -8.13
C GLU A 27 10.42 6.98 -9.49
N ASN A 28 11.37 6.08 -9.74
CA ASN A 28 12.12 6.02 -11.00
C ASN A 28 11.56 5.03 -12.02
N ARG A 29 10.62 4.17 -11.61
CA ARG A 29 10.07 3.08 -12.43
C ARG A 29 8.74 3.46 -13.04
N ASP A 30 7.83 3.94 -12.21
CA ASP A 30 6.47 4.25 -12.61
C ASP A 30 5.91 5.45 -11.82
N PRO A 31 5.84 6.64 -12.44
CA PRO A 31 5.32 7.84 -11.79
C PRO A 31 3.85 7.76 -11.43
N VAL A 32 3.06 6.97 -12.16
CA VAL A 32 1.62 6.80 -11.92
C VAL A 32 1.43 6.04 -10.62
N ILE A 33 2.14 4.92 -10.46
CA ILE A 33 2.11 4.13 -9.21
C ILE A 33 2.57 4.97 -8.02
N THR A 34 3.68 5.71 -8.15
CA THR A 34 4.15 6.58 -7.07
C THR A 34 3.11 7.62 -6.67
N TYR A 35 2.43 8.24 -7.63
CA TYR A 35 1.37 9.22 -7.37
C TYR A 35 0.22 8.59 -6.57
N TRP A 36 -0.31 7.46 -7.01
CA TRP A 36 -1.45 6.81 -6.36
C TRP A 36 -1.10 6.23 -4.98
N CYS A 37 0.09 5.67 -4.81
CA CYS A 37 0.59 5.24 -3.49
C CYS A 37 0.65 6.42 -2.49
N ARG A 38 1.13 7.59 -2.93
CA ARG A 38 1.22 8.79 -2.08
C ARG A 38 -0.14 9.38 -1.78
N LEU A 39 -1.04 9.40 -2.76
CA LEU A 39 -2.41 9.85 -2.58
C LEU A 39 -3.15 8.99 -1.55
N TYR A 40 -3.03 7.67 -1.64
CA TYR A 40 -3.61 6.74 -0.68
C TYR A 40 -3.00 6.89 0.72
N SER A 41 -1.67 7.08 0.80
CA SER A 41 -0.98 7.34 2.06
C SER A 41 -1.52 8.61 2.73
N LEU A 42 -1.70 9.69 1.96
CA LEU A 42 -2.24 10.95 2.43
C LEU A 42 -3.68 10.78 2.95
N GLN A 43 -4.55 10.12 2.19
CA GLN A 43 -5.94 9.87 2.60
C GLN A 43 -6.02 9.06 3.89
N THR A 44 -5.19 8.03 4.02
CA THR A 44 -5.11 7.20 5.22
C THR A 44 -4.56 7.99 6.40
N ALA A 45 -3.52 8.80 6.18
CA ALA A 45 -2.91 9.63 7.22
C ALA A 45 -3.90 10.66 7.79
N LEU A 46 -4.68 11.31 6.93
CA LEU A 46 -5.72 12.28 7.32
C LEU A 46 -6.84 11.67 8.19
N LYS A 47 -7.11 10.37 8.02
CA LYS A 47 -8.08 9.63 8.84
C LYS A 47 -7.51 9.28 10.22
N ILE A 48 -6.20 9.08 10.33
CA ILE A 48 -5.53 8.66 11.56
C ILE A 48 -5.21 9.87 12.44
N ASP A 49 -4.41 10.81 11.92
CA ASP A 49 -3.91 11.94 12.69
C ASP A 49 -3.79 13.19 11.81
N LYS A 50 -4.62 14.17 12.15
CA LYS A 50 -4.63 15.51 11.53
C LYS A 50 -4.39 16.63 12.55
N LYS A 51 -4.03 16.27 13.80
CA LYS A 51 -3.93 17.21 14.92
C LYS A 51 -2.49 17.46 15.33
N SER A 52 -1.64 16.44 15.25
CA SER A 52 -0.22 16.58 15.61
C SER A 52 0.52 17.47 14.63
N GLU A 53 1.43 18.30 15.14
CA GLU A 53 2.20 19.25 14.34
C GLU A 53 3.17 18.51 13.39
N GLU A 54 3.76 17.41 13.86
CA GLU A 54 4.67 16.57 13.06
C GLU A 54 3.92 15.87 11.92
N ALA A 55 2.70 15.40 12.18
CA ALA A 55 1.83 14.82 11.16
C ALA A 55 1.45 15.87 10.12
N ARG A 56 1.02 17.06 10.55
CA ARG A 56 0.68 18.18 9.65
C ARG A 56 1.81 18.57 8.73
N SER A 57 3.04 18.70 9.26
CA SER A 57 4.22 19.02 8.46
C SER A 57 4.45 18.00 7.34
N LEU A 58 4.35 16.71 7.66
CA LEU A 58 4.46 15.63 6.66
C LEU A 58 3.32 15.68 5.63
N LEU A 59 2.08 15.92 6.07
CA LEU A 59 0.90 16.01 5.20
C LEU A 59 1.01 17.18 4.22
N MET A 60 1.48 18.35 4.66
CA MET A 60 1.68 19.51 3.79
C MET A 60 2.70 19.23 2.68
N ILE A 61 3.84 18.63 3.04
CA ILE A 61 4.87 18.25 2.05
C ILE A 61 4.33 17.23 1.02
N LEU A 62 3.51 16.27 1.48
CA LEU A 62 2.85 15.31 0.58
C LEU A 62 1.84 15.99 -0.36
N MET A 63 1.01 16.89 0.16
CA MET A 63 0.04 17.67 -0.62
C MET A 63 0.74 18.48 -1.71
N ASP A 64 1.74 19.28 -1.35
CA ASP A 64 2.51 20.12 -2.27
C ASP A 64 3.11 19.30 -3.42
N TRP A 65 3.63 18.12 -3.10
CA TRP A 65 4.20 17.24 -4.10
C TRP A 65 3.12 16.62 -4.99
N LEU A 66 2.00 16.18 -4.43
CA LEU A 66 0.88 15.61 -5.19
C LEU A 66 0.29 16.63 -6.16
N GLU A 67 0.14 17.89 -5.76
CA GLU A 67 -0.34 18.96 -6.64
C GLU A 67 0.62 19.23 -7.80
N LYS A 68 1.93 19.33 -7.51
CA LYS A 68 2.97 19.49 -8.54
C LYS A 68 2.98 18.31 -9.50
N GLN A 69 2.88 17.09 -8.98
CA GLN A 69 2.92 15.89 -9.78
C GLN A 69 1.66 15.74 -10.64
N LYS A 70 0.48 16.10 -10.12
CA LYS A 70 -0.77 16.11 -10.89
C LYS A 70 -0.70 17.10 -12.06
N LYS A 71 -0.11 18.28 -11.87
CA LYS A 71 0.14 19.26 -12.94
C LYS A 71 1.16 18.75 -13.96
N ALA A 72 2.22 18.08 -13.50
CA ALA A 72 3.25 17.53 -14.38
C ALA A 72 2.78 16.32 -15.20
N LEU A 73 1.81 15.57 -14.70
CA LEU A 73 1.24 14.38 -15.35
C LEU A 73 -0.19 14.63 -15.87
N SER A 74 -0.56 15.89 -16.15
CA SER A 74 -1.89 16.25 -16.67
C SER A 74 -2.22 15.56 -17.99
N ASP A 75 -1.19 15.23 -18.76
CA ASP A 75 -1.34 14.63 -20.09
C ASP A 75 -1.52 13.10 -20.00
N ASN A 76 -1.36 12.51 -18.82
CA ASN A 76 -1.48 11.08 -18.61
C ASN A 76 -2.87 10.71 -18.08
N GLU A 77 -3.65 9.99 -18.89
CA GLU A 77 -5.00 9.53 -18.55
C GLU A 77 -5.04 8.66 -17.28
N SER A 78 -3.97 7.91 -16.98
CA SER A 78 -3.87 7.08 -15.77
C SER A 78 -3.68 7.88 -14.47
N VAL A 79 -3.61 9.22 -14.55
CA VAL A 79 -3.58 10.15 -13.40
C VAL A 79 -4.80 11.07 -13.40
N THR A 80 -5.31 11.46 -14.56
CA THR A 80 -6.45 12.38 -14.67
C THR A 80 -7.81 11.68 -14.62
N ASN A 81 -7.90 10.43 -15.07
CA ASN A 81 -9.13 9.65 -15.09
C ASN A 81 -9.04 8.47 -14.13
N ASP A 82 -9.93 8.48 -13.13
CA ASP A 82 -10.01 7.45 -12.10
C ASP A 82 -10.25 6.04 -12.66
N ILE A 83 -11.04 5.90 -13.74
CA ILE A 83 -11.34 4.59 -14.34
C ILE A 83 -10.08 4.04 -15.03
N ALA A 84 -9.38 4.89 -15.78
CA ALA A 84 -8.14 4.52 -16.45
C ALA A 84 -7.03 4.20 -15.43
N ALA A 85 -6.96 4.98 -14.34
CA ALA A 85 -6.05 4.74 -13.23
C ALA A 85 -6.30 3.40 -12.53
N GLN A 86 -7.57 3.11 -12.22
CA GLN A 86 -7.96 1.85 -11.59
C GLN A 86 -7.54 0.65 -12.45
N ALA A 87 -7.92 0.65 -13.74
CA ALA A 87 -7.57 -0.43 -14.65
C ALA A 87 -6.04 -0.58 -14.81
N TYR A 88 -5.29 0.53 -14.82
CA TYR A 88 -3.83 0.50 -14.89
C TYR A 88 -3.20 -0.16 -13.66
N ILE A 89 -3.58 0.30 -12.46
CA ILE A 89 -3.05 -0.21 -11.19
C ILE A 89 -3.43 -1.68 -11.00
N GLU A 90 -4.67 -2.04 -11.32
CA GLU A 90 -5.16 -3.41 -11.20
C GLU A 90 -4.38 -4.38 -12.09
N ASN A 91 -4.22 -4.04 -13.37
CA ASN A 91 -3.43 -4.84 -14.30
C ASN A 91 -1.96 -4.95 -13.85
N TYR A 92 -1.37 -3.86 -13.35
CA TYR A 92 -0.01 -3.88 -12.84
C TYR A 92 0.14 -4.78 -11.59
N ALA A 93 -0.81 -4.68 -10.66
CA ALA A 93 -0.84 -5.50 -9.45
C ALA A 93 -1.01 -6.99 -9.77
N LEU A 94 -1.94 -7.35 -10.66
CA LEU A 94 -2.18 -8.73 -11.08
C LEU A 94 -0.98 -9.32 -11.82
N ARG A 95 -0.30 -8.53 -12.67
CA ARG A 95 0.93 -8.97 -13.35
C ARG A 95 2.06 -9.28 -12.36
N LEU A 96 2.25 -8.42 -11.35
CA LEU A 96 3.24 -8.65 -10.29
C LEU A 96 2.89 -9.90 -9.48
N PHE A 97 1.62 -10.06 -9.12
CA PHE A 97 1.12 -11.23 -8.40
C PHE A 97 1.35 -12.52 -9.19
N ALA A 98 0.91 -12.57 -10.45
CA ALA A 98 1.06 -13.75 -11.30
C ALA A 98 2.54 -14.11 -11.55
N SER A 99 3.40 -13.10 -11.72
CA SER A 99 4.84 -13.31 -11.85
C SER A 99 5.49 -13.86 -10.57
N ALA A 100 5.01 -13.43 -9.40
CA ALA A 100 5.48 -13.94 -8.12
C ALA A 100 4.96 -15.36 -7.85
N ASP A 101 3.68 -15.63 -8.12
CA ASP A 101 3.05 -16.95 -7.97
C ASP A 101 3.67 -17.98 -8.92
N SER A 102 4.00 -17.59 -10.15
CA SER A 102 4.71 -18.48 -11.09
C SER A 102 6.10 -18.87 -10.58
N GLN A 103 6.85 -17.93 -10.01
CA GLN A 103 8.17 -18.21 -9.41
C GLN A 103 8.05 -19.06 -8.15
N ASP A 104 7.03 -18.79 -7.32
CA ASP A 104 6.73 -19.57 -6.12
C ASP A 104 6.44 -21.03 -6.45
N ARG A 105 5.58 -21.28 -7.44
CA ARG A 105 5.27 -22.63 -7.95
C ARG A 105 6.47 -23.33 -8.57
N ALA A 106 7.37 -22.58 -9.18
CA ALA A 106 8.63 -23.10 -9.71
C ALA A 106 9.68 -23.37 -8.62
N GLY A 107 9.40 -23.08 -7.35
CA GLY A 107 10.34 -23.23 -6.24
C GLY A 107 11.49 -22.21 -6.26
N VAL A 108 11.34 -21.11 -7.00
CA VAL A 108 12.35 -20.05 -7.10
C VAL A 108 12.07 -18.99 -6.05
N PHE A 109 12.75 -19.09 -4.91
CA PHE A 109 12.62 -18.14 -3.82
C PHE A 109 13.77 -17.15 -3.81
N ASN A 110 13.47 -15.88 -4.03
CA ASN A 110 14.45 -14.81 -3.99
C ASN A 110 13.84 -13.55 -3.36
N LYS A 111 14.69 -12.57 -3.02
CA LYS A 111 14.23 -11.28 -2.46
C LYS A 111 13.30 -10.53 -3.41
N ASN A 112 13.37 -10.78 -4.72
CA ASN A 112 12.51 -10.13 -5.70
C ASN A 112 11.09 -10.70 -5.67
N VAL A 113 10.91 -12.00 -5.48
CA VAL A 113 9.59 -12.65 -5.33
C VAL A 113 8.87 -12.11 -4.09
N VAL A 114 9.60 -12.01 -2.96
CA VAL A 114 9.07 -11.38 -1.74
C VAL A 114 8.61 -9.94 -2.02
N LYS A 115 9.46 -9.15 -2.69
CA LYS A 115 9.13 -7.77 -3.07
C LYS A 115 7.94 -7.69 -4.03
N SER A 116 7.82 -8.61 -4.99
CA SER A 116 6.72 -8.65 -5.95
C SER A 116 5.40 -8.97 -5.26
N PHE A 117 5.34 -9.98 -4.39
CA PHE A 117 4.14 -10.27 -3.59
C PHE A 117 3.76 -9.11 -2.67
N TYR A 118 4.75 -8.54 -1.98
CA TYR A 118 4.53 -7.40 -1.09
C TYR A 118 3.99 -6.19 -1.86
N THR A 119 4.61 -5.85 -2.99
CA THR A 119 4.18 -4.72 -3.83
C THR A 119 2.80 -4.98 -4.40
N SER A 120 2.51 -6.18 -4.92
CA SER A 120 1.17 -6.50 -5.45
C SER A 120 0.09 -6.33 -4.38
N ALA A 121 0.36 -6.75 -3.13
CA ALA A 121 -0.58 -6.56 -2.03
C ALA A 121 -0.85 -5.08 -1.74
N MET A 122 0.20 -4.25 -1.67
CA MET A 122 0.05 -2.81 -1.43
C MET A 122 -0.73 -2.13 -2.55
N LEU A 123 -0.51 -2.53 -3.80
CA LEU A 123 -1.26 -2.00 -4.94
C LEU A 123 -2.73 -2.42 -4.93
N MET A 124 -3.00 -3.68 -4.54
CA MET A 124 -4.38 -4.15 -4.35
C MET A 124 -5.08 -3.37 -3.23
N ASP A 125 -4.41 -3.07 -2.12
CA ASP A 125 -4.98 -2.19 -1.08
C ASP A 125 -5.30 -0.79 -1.61
N ILE A 126 -4.45 -0.21 -2.47
CA ILE A 126 -4.68 1.11 -3.07
C ILE A 126 -5.94 1.11 -3.96
N LEU A 127 -6.33 -0.03 -4.54
CA LEU A 127 -7.56 -0.13 -5.32
C LEU A 127 -8.82 0.21 -4.50
N THR A 128 -8.77 0.12 -3.16
CA THR A 128 -9.85 0.55 -2.26
C THR A 128 -10.20 2.04 -2.41
N THR A 129 -9.26 2.83 -2.94
CA THR A 129 -9.46 4.26 -3.24
C THR A 129 -10.49 4.48 -4.34
N PHE A 130 -10.66 3.53 -5.25
CA PHE A 130 -11.57 3.64 -6.39
C PHE A 130 -12.96 3.10 -6.10
N GLY A 131 -13.11 2.24 -5.09
CA GLY A 131 -14.38 1.67 -4.69
C GLY A 131 -14.21 0.37 -3.91
N GLU A 132 -15.27 -0.42 -3.85
CA GLU A 132 -15.25 -1.76 -3.27
C GLU A 132 -14.44 -2.72 -4.15
N LEU A 133 -13.55 -3.50 -3.52
CA LEU A 133 -12.75 -4.50 -4.23
C LEU A 133 -13.60 -5.71 -4.58
N PRO A 134 -13.41 -6.31 -5.78
CA PRO A 134 -13.95 -7.63 -6.04
C PRO A 134 -13.32 -8.66 -5.08
N GLU A 135 -14.12 -9.64 -4.67
CA GLU A 135 -13.74 -10.62 -3.65
C GLU A 135 -12.44 -11.38 -4.02
N GLU A 136 -12.22 -11.65 -5.31
CA GLU A 136 -10.99 -12.29 -5.80
C GLU A 136 -9.74 -11.46 -5.53
N ILE A 137 -9.79 -10.15 -5.76
CA ILE A 137 -8.64 -9.26 -5.49
C ILE A 137 -8.39 -9.16 -3.99
N ALA A 138 -9.45 -9.13 -3.17
CA ALA A 138 -9.31 -9.13 -1.72
C ALA A 138 -8.65 -10.43 -1.21
N LYS A 139 -9.03 -11.59 -1.77
CA LYS A 139 -8.39 -12.89 -1.48
C LYS A 139 -6.92 -12.90 -1.91
N ASN A 140 -6.62 -12.44 -3.13
CA ASN A 140 -5.26 -12.34 -3.63
C ASN A 140 -4.38 -11.40 -2.80
N CYS A 141 -4.95 -10.30 -2.31
CA CYS A 141 -4.24 -9.38 -1.42
C CYS A 141 -3.84 -10.07 -0.11
N LYS A 142 -4.78 -10.75 0.56
CA LYS A 142 -4.50 -11.54 1.77
C LYS A 142 -3.44 -12.61 1.50
N TYR A 143 -3.59 -13.34 0.40
CA TYR A 143 -2.62 -14.35 -0.04
C TYR A 143 -1.22 -13.76 -0.17
N ALA A 144 -1.10 -12.67 -0.92
CA ALA A 144 0.18 -12.03 -1.22
C ALA A 144 0.87 -11.51 0.03
N LYS A 145 0.13 -10.90 0.97
CA LYS A 145 0.70 -10.41 2.26
C LYS A 145 1.33 -11.53 3.06
N TRP A 146 0.57 -12.59 3.28
CA TRP A 146 1.05 -13.75 4.04
C TRP A 146 2.20 -14.46 3.33
N LYS A 147 2.10 -14.67 2.01
CA LYS A 147 3.13 -15.38 1.25
C LYS A 147 4.44 -14.59 1.24
N ALA A 148 4.38 -13.26 1.10
CA ALA A 148 5.56 -12.40 1.24
C ALA A 148 6.21 -12.54 2.63
N ALA A 149 5.42 -12.50 3.70
CA ALA A 149 5.93 -12.66 5.07
C ALA A 149 6.51 -14.06 5.30
N TYR A 150 5.83 -15.12 4.84
CA TYR A 150 6.26 -16.51 4.93
C TYR A 150 7.61 -16.73 4.24
N ILE A 151 7.72 -16.36 2.95
CA ILE A 151 8.96 -16.52 2.18
C ILE A 151 10.08 -15.69 2.82
N HIS A 152 9.80 -14.46 3.26
CA HIS A 152 10.79 -13.63 3.93
C HIS A 152 11.32 -14.27 5.23
N ASN A 153 10.45 -14.86 6.04
CA ASN A 153 10.81 -15.52 7.29
C ASN A 153 11.62 -16.80 7.04
N CYS A 154 11.23 -17.63 6.08
CA CYS A 154 11.99 -18.81 5.68
C CYS A 154 13.39 -18.45 5.16
N LEU A 155 13.49 -17.43 4.29
CA LEU A 155 14.80 -16.95 3.81
C LEU A 155 15.67 -16.38 4.93
N LYS A 156 15.07 -15.87 6.02
CA LYS A 156 15.79 -15.37 7.19
C LYS A 156 16.24 -16.50 8.12
N SER A 157 15.44 -17.56 8.28
CA SER A 157 15.80 -18.75 9.07
C SER A 157 16.73 -19.71 8.32
N GLY A 158 16.85 -19.58 6.99
CA GLY A 158 17.61 -20.49 6.14
C GLY A 158 16.82 -21.73 5.71
N GLU A 159 15.50 -21.75 5.95
CA GLU A 159 14.61 -22.82 5.53
C GLU A 159 14.13 -22.60 4.08
N THR A 160 13.91 -23.69 3.35
CA THR A 160 13.36 -23.59 1.99
C THR A 160 11.82 -23.53 2.06
N PRO A 161 11.18 -22.46 1.57
CA PRO A 161 9.72 -22.36 1.58
C PRO A 161 9.07 -23.47 0.75
N ILE A 162 7.83 -23.83 1.10
CA ILE A 162 7.06 -24.82 0.33
C ILE A 162 6.47 -24.15 -0.92
N PRO A 163 6.75 -24.67 -2.14
CA PRO A 163 6.21 -24.17 -3.39
C PRO A 163 4.69 -24.33 -3.50
N GLY A 164 4.02 -23.32 -4.05
CA GLY A 164 2.62 -23.38 -4.45
C GLY A 164 1.63 -22.82 -3.43
N PRO A 165 0.35 -22.78 -3.81
CA PRO A 165 -0.73 -22.45 -2.90
C PRO A 165 -0.85 -23.59 -1.89
N VAL A 166 -0.36 -23.37 -0.69
CA VAL A 166 -0.74 -24.17 0.48
C VAL A 166 -2.24 -23.95 0.68
N ASP A 167 -2.99 -24.99 1.02
CA ASP A 167 -4.43 -24.90 1.26
C ASP A 167 -4.71 -23.78 2.26
N TRP A 168 -5.15 -22.65 1.73
CA TRP A 168 -5.50 -21.46 2.48
C TRP A 168 -6.80 -21.74 3.22
N GLN A 169 -6.69 -22.34 4.40
CA GLN A 169 -7.79 -22.34 5.35
C GLN A 169 -7.88 -20.94 5.95
N ASP A 170 -9.06 -20.33 5.80
CA ASP A 170 -9.48 -18.96 6.14
C ASP A 170 -9.30 -18.55 7.62
N GLY A 171 -8.47 -19.26 8.40
CA GLY A 171 -8.38 -19.18 9.86
C GLY A 171 -6.99 -18.97 10.46
N GLN A 172 -5.91 -18.83 9.67
CA GLN A 172 -4.62 -18.41 10.23
C GLN A 172 -4.50 -16.89 10.13
N ASN A 173 -4.89 -16.26 11.25
CA ASN A 173 -4.70 -14.86 11.57
C ASN A 173 -3.41 -14.32 10.93
N GLY A 174 -3.58 -13.45 9.93
CA GLY A 174 -2.57 -12.45 9.59
C GLY A 174 -2.45 -11.50 10.75
N GLU A 175 -1.79 -11.95 11.82
CA GLU A 175 -1.15 -11.03 12.74
C GLU A 175 -0.18 -10.21 11.89
N ASP A 176 -0.35 -8.89 11.93
CA ASP A 176 0.54 -7.89 11.32
C ASP A 176 1.99 -8.31 11.56
N SER A 177 2.57 -9.00 10.59
CA SER A 177 4.00 -9.29 10.59
C SER A 177 4.63 -8.04 10.04
N ASP A 178 4.89 -7.12 10.97
CA ASP A 178 5.79 -6.00 10.81
C ASP A 178 7.07 -6.51 10.13
N ILE A 179 7.14 -6.37 8.79
CA ILE A 179 8.41 -6.28 8.08
C ILE A 179 8.98 -4.89 8.41
N ALA A 180 9.32 -4.75 9.70
CA ALA A 180 10.15 -3.70 10.23
C ALA A 180 11.59 -4.09 9.87
N THR A 181 12.19 -3.31 8.99
CA THR A 181 13.65 -3.22 8.94
C THR A 181 14.10 -2.75 10.33
N SER A 182 14.62 -3.70 11.11
CA SER A 182 15.36 -3.54 12.37
C SER A 182 15.30 -2.18 13.09
N SER A 183 14.44 -2.07 14.11
CA SER A 183 14.76 -1.46 15.41
C SER A 183 13.61 -1.76 16.36
N GLY A 184 13.91 -2.38 17.51
CA GLY A 184 12.91 -3.02 18.37
C GLY A 184 11.97 -2.06 19.10
N TYR A 185 10.77 -2.54 19.43
CA TYR A 185 10.30 -2.74 20.81
C TYR A 185 8.89 -3.36 20.84
N SER A 186 8.60 -4.07 21.92
CA SER A 186 7.46 -4.97 22.19
C SER A 186 6.24 -4.30 22.88
N GLN A 187 5.02 -4.63 22.39
CA GLN A 187 3.70 -4.86 23.06
C GLN A 187 3.04 -3.77 23.97
N PRO A 188 1.72 -3.86 24.31
CA PRO A 188 0.62 -4.66 23.75
C PRO A 188 -0.60 -3.83 23.24
N LEU A 189 -1.40 -4.43 22.36
CA LEU A 189 -2.64 -3.86 21.79
C LEU A 189 -3.88 -4.27 22.60
N GLY A 190 -4.57 -3.26 23.13
CA GLY A 190 -5.92 -3.37 23.67
C GLY A 190 -6.95 -3.47 22.53
N LYS A 191 -7.77 -4.51 22.63
CA LYS A 191 -8.94 -4.80 21.79
C LYS A 191 -9.86 -3.58 21.69
N CYS A 192 -10.26 -3.20 20.47
CA CYS A 192 -11.58 -2.62 20.26
C CYS A 192 -12.19 -3.16 18.97
N CYS A 193 -13.25 -3.93 19.19
CA CYS A 193 -14.07 -4.63 18.22
C CYS A 193 -14.99 -3.63 17.50
N PHE A 194 -15.25 -3.90 16.22
CA PHE A 194 -16.49 -3.64 15.47
C PHE A 194 -17.34 -2.41 15.84
N LEU A 195 -17.59 -1.54 14.85
CA LEU A 195 -18.97 -1.28 14.41
C LEU A 195 -18.98 -0.84 12.94
N LEU A 196 -19.71 -1.63 12.13
CA LEU A 196 -20.29 -1.21 10.87
C LEU A 196 -21.27 -0.05 11.11
N THR A 197 -21.30 0.93 10.21
CA THR A 197 -22.50 1.58 9.65
C THR A 197 -22.11 2.61 8.57
N CYS A 198 -22.86 2.57 7.45
CA CYS A 198 -22.90 3.33 6.18
C CYS A 198 -22.61 4.86 6.20
N PRO A 199 -22.65 5.62 5.06
CA PRO A 199 -22.64 5.27 3.62
C PRO A 199 -21.57 6.05 2.78
N ILE A 200 -21.37 5.59 1.55
CA ILE A 200 -20.91 6.31 0.33
C ILE A 200 -20.42 7.76 0.56
N LEU A 201 -19.10 7.95 0.67
CA LEU A 201 -18.48 9.28 0.60
C LEU A 201 -17.99 9.52 -0.82
N HIS A 202 -18.77 10.25 -1.61
CA HIS A 202 -18.41 10.63 -2.98
C HIS A 202 -17.12 11.47 -2.98
N LYS A 203 -16.16 11.09 -3.83
CA LYS A 203 -14.84 11.71 -4.00
C LYS A 203 -14.84 13.24 -4.17
N HIS A 204 -15.97 13.84 -4.57
CA HIS A 204 -16.11 15.28 -4.68
C HIS A 204 -15.97 16.01 -3.33
N ASP A 205 -16.39 15.40 -2.21
CA ASP A 205 -16.28 16.01 -0.87
C ASP A 205 -14.84 16.01 -0.31
N LEU A 206 -14.00 15.05 -0.70
CA LEU A 206 -12.59 15.02 -0.30
C LEU A 206 -11.77 16.12 -0.99
N MET A 207 -12.12 16.47 -2.24
CA MET A 207 -11.46 17.58 -2.94
C MET A 207 -11.93 18.95 -2.42
N LEU A 208 -13.18 19.06 -1.96
CA LEU A 208 -13.69 20.23 -1.23
C LEU A 208 -13.06 20.37 0.16
N SER A 209 -12.77 19.27 0.85
CA SER A 209 -12.05 19.32 2.13
C SER A 209 -10.57 19.70 1.97
N LEU A 210 -9.97 19.47 0.79
CA LEU A 210 -8.63 19.97 0.43
C LEU A 210 -8.59 21.50 0.34
N HIS A 211 -9.65 22.12 -0.22
CA HIS A 211 -9.79 23.58 -0.25
C HIS A 211 -10.20 24.18 1.10
N ALA A 212 -10.81 23.41 2.00
CA ALA A 212 -11.20 23.89 3.34
C ALA A 212 -10.03 23.93 4.35
N PHE A 213 -8.84 23.44 3.97
CA PHE A 213 -7.62 23.47 4.78
C PHE A 213 -6.58 24.49 4.30
N ILE A 214 -6.90 25.25 3.25
CA ILE A 214 -6.18 26.45 2.77
C ILE A 214 -7.01 27.67 3.17
#